data_AF-A0A2S7PJ92-F1
#
_entry.id   AF-A0A2S7PJ92-F1
#
_cell.length_a   1.000
_cell.length_b   1.000
_cell.length_c   1.000
_cell.angle_alpha   90.00
_cell.angle_beta   90.00
_cell.angle_gamma   90.00
#
_symmetry.space_group_name_H-M   'P 1'
#
loop_
_entity.id
_entity.type
_entity.pdbx_description
1 polymer ?
#
loop_
_entity_poly.entity_id
_entity_poly.type
_entity_poly.pdbx_seq_one_letter_code
_entity_poly.pdbx_strand_id
1 'polypeptide(L)' 'MGVRRREIWNIEVVCCRKKTKLAVLKYYKVDGDGKIERLRRECPTPDCGAGVFMAAMHDRQYCGRCHLTYIFDNEK' A
#
# COMPACT_ATOMS: atom_id res chain seq x y z
N MET A 1 -32.30 19.19 -41.40
CA MET A 1 -32.24 19.19 -39.92
C MET A 1 -30.88 18.62 -39.51
N GLY A 2 -29.88 19.48 -39.34
CA GLY A 2 -28.50 19.06 -39.02
C GLY A 2 -28.31 18.93 -37.50
N VAL A 3 -28.06 17.72 -37.04
CA VAL A 3 -27.82 17.42 -35.62
C VAL A 3 -26.44 17.98 -35.25
N ARG A 4 -26.41 19.13 -34.57
CA ARG A 4 -25.15 19.73 -34.07
C ARG A 4 -24.54 18.79 -33.04
N ARG A 5 -23.41 18.19 -33.40
CA ARG A 5 -22.60 17.35 -32.52
C ARG A 5 -22.12 18.22 -31.36
N ARG A 6 -22.64 17.98 -30.16
CA ARG A 6 -22.12 18.62 -28.94
C ARG A 6 -20.75 18.02 -28.68
N GLU A 7 -19.71 18.83 -28.87
CA GLU A 7 -18.36 18.52 -28.43
C GLU A 7 -18.34 18.62 -26.89
N ILE A 8 -18.54 17.48 -26.23
CA ILE A 8 -18.33 17.36 -24.79
C ILE A 8 -16.96 16.74 -24.59
N TRP A 9 -15.87 17.49 -24.53
CA TRP A 9 -14.65 16.98 -23.88
C TRP A 9 -13.80 18.15 -23.42
N ASN A 10 -13.74 18.36 -22.10
CA ASN A 10 -12.48 18.48 -21.37
C ASN A 10 -12.80 18.68 -19.88
N ILE A 11 -13.13 17.58 -19.21
CA ILE A 11 -12.97 17.49 -17.76
C ILE A 11 -11.48 17.23 -17.55
N GLU A 12 -10.80 18.20 -16.96
CA GLU A 12 -9.35 18.19 -16.70
C GLU A 12 -8.95 16.88 -15.98
N VAL A 13 -8.03 16.13 -16.59
CA VAL A 13 -7.62 14.81 -16.10
C VAL A 13 -6.81 14.99 -14.82
N VAL A 14 -7.49 14.85 -13.67
CA VAL A 14 -6.86 14.70 -12.35
C VAL A 14 -5.79 13.62 -12.44
N CYS A 15 -4.61 13.91 -11.89
CA CYS A 15 -3.47 12.99 -11.90
C CYS A 15 -3.85 11.69 -11.17
N CYS A 16 -4.28 10.68 -11.93
CA CYS A 16 -4.48 9.34 -11.42
C CYS A 16 -3.12 8.76 -10.99
N ARG A 17 -3.07 8.26 -9.75
CA ARG A 17 -1.88 7.59 -9.20
C ARG A 17 -1.44 6.48 -10.15
N LYS A 18 -0.29 6.65 -10.80
CA LYS A 18 0.30 5.60 -11.63
C LYS A 18 0.64 4.40 -10.74
N LYS A 19 0.15 3.21 -11.10
CA LYS A 19 0.48 1.97 -10.41
C LYS A 19 1.95 1.63 -10.66
N THR A 20 2.76 1.59 -9.61
CA THR A 20 4.14 1.11 -9.72
C THR A 20 4.12 -0.41 -9.79
N LYS A 21 4.65 -0.95 -10.90
CA LYS A 21 4.82 -2.39 -11.06
C LYS A 21 5.76 -2.91 -9.95
N LEU A 22 5.43 -4.07 -9.39
CA LEU A 22 6.26 -4.79 -8.39
C LEU A 22 6.51 -4.06 -7.06
N ALA A 23 5.56 -3.26 -6.58
CA ALA A 23 5.70 -2.53 -5.31
C ALA A 23 5.97 -3.43 -4.08
N VAL A 24 5.54 -4.70 -4.12
CA VAL A 24 5.66 -5.66 -3.01
C VAL A 24 7.10 -6.11 -2.76
N LEU A 25 7.94 -6.20 -3.80
CA LEU A 25 9.32 -6.67 -3.67
C LEU A 25 10.20 -5.74 -2.83
N LYS A 26 9.80 -4.48 -2.66
CA LYS A 26 10.52 -3.49 -1.85
C LYS A 26 10.57 -3.82 -0.36
N TYR A 27 9.76 -4.77 0.11
CA TYR A 27 9.67 -5.12 1.53
C TYR A 27 10.59 -6.26 1.94
N TYR A 28 11.36 -6.79 0.99
CA TYR A 28 12.31 -7.86 1.21
C TYR A 28 13.72 -7.35 0.96
N LYS A 29 14.63 -7.64 1.88
CA LYS A 29 16.07 -7.46 1.70
C LYS A 29 16.68 -8.84 1.51
N VAL A 30 17.44 -8.99 0.42
CA VAL A 30 18.14 -10.24 0.10
C VAL A 30 19.62 -9.99 0.37
N ASP A 31 20.18 -10.73 1.31
CA ASP A 31 21.62 -10.71 1.56
C ASP A 31 22.33 -11.68 0.61
N GLY A 32 23.63 -11.46 0.38
CA GLY A 32 24.42 -12.20 -0.62
C GLY A 32 24.47 -13.72 -0.40
N ASP A 33 24.28 -14.18 0.85
CA ASP A 33 24.22 -15.59 1.21
C ASP A 33 22.83 -16.23 0.97
N GLY A 34 21.92 -15.52 0.31
CA GLY A 34 20.56 -15.98 0.02
C GLY A 34 19.60 -15.93 1.23
N LYS A 35 20.00 -15.26 2.31
CA LYS A 35 19.12 -14.99 3.46
C LYS A 35 18.15 -13.86 3.12
N ILE A 36 16.88 -14.04 3.46
CA ILE A 36 15.81 -13.10 3.17
C ILE A 36 15.33 -12.49 4.49
N GLU A 37 15.55 -11.19 4.64
CA GLU A 37 15.06 -10.42 5.78
C GLU A 37 13.74 -9.72 5.40
N ARG A 38 12.72 -9.84 6.26
CA ARG A 38 11.45 -9.12 6.13
C ARG A 38 11.55 -7.78 6.85
N LEU A 39 11.35 -6.67 6.14
CA LEU A 39 11.53 -5.33 6.69
C LEU A 39 10.35 -4.84 7.54
N ARG A 40 9.17 -5.45 7.40
CA ARG A 40 7.92 -5.03 8.06
C ARG A 40 7.36 -6.15 8.92
N ARG A 41 6.64 -5.75 9.97
CA ARG A 41 5.91 -6.68 10.85
C ARG A 41 4.72 -7.31 10.11
N GLU A 42 4.52 -8.59 10.36
CA GLU A 42 3.32 -9.32 9.97
C GLU A 42 2.17 -9.02 10.95
N CYS A 43 0.93 -9.19 10.49
CA CYS A 43 -0.23 -8.99 11.33
C CYS A 43 -0.38 -10.19 12.30
N PRO A 44 -0.64 -9.97 13.60
CA PRO A 44 -0.75 -11.06 14.57
C PRO A 44 -2.11 -11.78 14.54
N THR A 45 -3.09 -11.28 13.78
CA THR A 45 -4.40 -11.92 13.72
C THR A 45 -4.36 -13.23 12.93
N PRO A 46 -5.08 -14.26 13.37
CA PRO A 46 -5.12 -15.55 12.68
C PRO A 46 -5.71 -15.43 11.26
N ASP A 47 -6.59 -14.45 11.03
CA ASP A 47 -7.22 -14.18 9.74
C ASP A 47 -6.26 -13.53 8.73
N CYS A 48 -5.20 -12.89 9.22
CA CYS A 48 -4.24 -12.13 8.42
C CYS A 48 -2.87 -12.81 8.51
N GLY A 49 -2.81 -14.05 7.99
CA GLY A 49 -1.63 -14.92 8.07
C GLY A 49 -0.35 -14.39 7.41
N ALA A 50 0.70 -15.23 7.44
CA ALA A 50 2.05 -14.92 6.99
C ALA A 50 2.08 -14.48 5.50
N GLY A 51 2.15 -13.17 5.29
CA GLY A 51 2.10 -12.54 3.96
C GLY A 51 1.45 -11.16 3.95
N VAL A 52 0.66 -10.82 4.97
CA VAL A 52 0.10 -9.48 5.14
C VAL A 52 1.02 -8.63 6.00
N PHE A 53 1.73 -7.70 5.36
CA PHE A 53 2.58 -6.74 6.06
C PHE A 53 1.76 -5.56 6.57
N MET A 54 2.05 -5.12 7.79
CA MET A 54 1.52 -3.87 8.31
C MET A 54 2.21 -2.68 7.62
N ALA A 55 1.43 -1.68 7.26
CA ALA A 55 1.92 -0.40 6.77
C ALA A 55 2.52 0.38 7.95
N ALA A 56 3.82 0.67 7.88
CA ALA A 56 4.49 1.53 8.85
C ALA A 56 4.36 2.99 8.41
N MET A 57 3.48 3.73 9.07
CA MET A 57 3.43 5.19 9.05
C MET A 57 4.23 5.70 10.26
N HIS A 58 4.50 7.01 10.32
CA HIS A 58 5.25 7.61 11.44
C HIS A 58 4.52 7.49 12.79
N ASP A 59 3.19 7.61 12.76
CA ASP A 59 2.30 7.67 13.92
C ASP A 59 1.60 6.33 14.21
N ARG A 60 1.54 5.43 13.23
CA ARG A 60 0.72 4.22 13.31
C ARG A 60 1.25 3.07 12.47
N GLN A 61 0.96 1.85 12.90
CA GLN A 61 1.02 0.66 12.07
C GLN A 61 -0.39 0.22 11.69
N TYR A 62 -0.65 0.06 10.40
CA TYR A 62 -1.98 -0.28 9.90
C TYR A 62 -1.98 -1.57 9.09
N CYS A 63 -2.94 -2.46 9.37
CA CYS A 63 -3.15 -3.64 8.55
C CYS A 63 -4.16 -3.36 7.44
N GLY A 64 -3.75 -3.53 6.18
CA GLY A 64 -4.62 -3.32 5.02
C GLY A 64 -5.73 -4.37 4.83
N ARG A 65 -5.66 -5.52 5.52
CA ARG A 65 -6.62 -6.63 5.36
C ARG A 65 -7.68 -6.66 6.46
N CYS A 66 -7.25 -6.58 7.71
CA CYS A 66 -8.14 -6.63 8.88
C CYS A 66 -8.45 -5.22 9.44
N HIS A 67 -7.95 -4.15 8.82
CA HIS A 67 -8.19 -2.75 9.21
C HIS A 67 -7.75 -2.36 10.63
N LEU A 68 -6.96 -3.21 11.29
CA LEU A 68 -6.43 -2.94 12.62
C LEU A 68 -5.34 -1.87 12.58
N THR A 69 -5.42 -0.91 13.49
CA THR A 69 -4.43 0.15 13.70
C THR A 69 -3.77 -0.02 15.07
N TYR A 70 -2.45 -0.18 15.09
CA TYR A 70 -1.64 0.04 16.28
C TYR A 70 -1.10 1.46 16.26
N ILE A 71 -1.22 2.17 17.37
CA ILE A 71 -0.63 3.48 17.56
C ILE A 71 0.62 3.25 18.40
N PHE A 72 1.72 3.89 18.03
CA PHE A 72 2.90 3.87 18.88
C PHE A 72 2.71 4.92 19.97
N ASP A 73 2.43 4.48 21.18
CA ASP A 73 2.57 5.36 22.34
C ASP A 73 4.07 5.61 22.50
N ASN A 74 4.51 6.78 22.05
CA ASN A 74 5.84 7.29 22.33
C ASN A 74 5.89 7.77 23.78
N GLU A 75 5.51 6.91 24.73
CA GLU A 75 5.78 7.12 26.14
C GLU A 75 7.11 6.42 26.43
N LYS A 76 8.18 7.20 26.36
CA LYS A 76 9.41 6.90 27.06
C LYS A 76 9.30 7.41 28.49
#